data_AF-A0A3D4GTC2-F1
#
_entry.id   AF-A0A3D4GTC2-F1
#
_cell.length_a   1.000
_cell.length_b   1.000
_cell.length_c   1.000
_cell.angle_alpha   90.00
_cell.angle_beta   90.00
_cell.angle_gamma   90.00
#
_symmetry.space_group_name_H-M   'P 1'
#
loop_
_entity.id
_entity.type
_entity.pdbx_description
1 polymer ?
#
loop_
_entity_poly.entity_id
_entity_poly.type
_entity_poly.pdbx_seq_one_letter_code
_entity_poly.pdbx_strand_id
1 'polypeptide(L)' 'MANKKILITGMSGLGGGGVRRQLEDGFDLNALNRRDIPGMPCHRASVAALEAILPAFQGDPYRRSPFGEHQRQLG' A
#
# COMPACT_ATOMS: atom_id res chain seq x y z
N MET A 1 8.22 14.65 -9.93
CA MET A 1 6.75 14.48 -9.88
C MET A 1 6.45 13.54 -8.72
N ALA A 2 5.45 13.80 -7.88
CA ALA A 2 5.09 12.84 -6.84
C ALA A 2 4.60 11.56 -7.52
N ASN A 3 5.23 10.40 -7.25
CA ASN A 3 4.78 9.13 -7.79
C ASN A 3 3.29 8.94 -7.45
N LYS A 4 2.49 8.62 -8.45
CA LYS A 4 1.04 8.47 -8.30
C LYS A 4 0.76 7.30 -7.35
N LYS A 5 -0.03 7.52 -6.30
CA LYS A 5 -0.41 6.49 -5.33
C LYS A 5 -1.54 5.63 -5.89
N ILE A 6 -1.39 4.31 -5.79
CA ILE A 6 -2.39 3.34 -6.24
C ILE A 6 -2.80 2.46 -5.06
N LEU A 7 -4.10 2.38 -4.80
CA LEU A 7 -4.68 1.43 -3.85
C LEU A 7 -5.11 0.17 -4.61
N ILE A 8 -4.54 -0.97 -4.27
CA ILE A 8 -4.93 -2.28 -4.82
C ILE A 8 -5.72 -3.04 -3.77
N THR A 9 -6.99 -3.36 -4.08
CA THR A 9 -7.79 -4.25 -3.23
C THR A 9 -7.44 -5.70 -3.55
N GLY A 10 -7.33 -6.55 -2.53
CA GLY A 10 -7.04 -7.98 -2.74
C GLY A 10 -5.67 -8.25 -3.38
N MET A 11 -4.65 -7.44 -3.09
CA MET A 11 -3.31 -7.52 -3.68
C MET A 11 -2.62 -8.89 -3.47
N SER A 12 -2.95 -9.62 -2.40
CA SER A 12 -2.48 -11.00 -2.17
C SER A 12 -3.09 -12.07 -3.10
N GLY A 13 -4.11 -11.74 -3.90
CA GLY A 13 -4.78 -12.66 -4.81
C GLY A 13 -4.13 -12.70 -6.20
N LEU A 14 -4.59 -13.60 -7.08
CA LEU A 14 -4.03 -13.78 -8.43
C LEU A 14 -4.04 -12.48 -9.25
N GLY A 15 -5.20 -11.83 -9.35
CA GLY A 15 -5.35 -10.58 -10.10
C GLY A 15 -4.58 -9.42 -9.46
N GLY A 16 -4.75 -9.21 -8.15
CA GLY A 16 -4.07 -8.15 -7.42
C GLY A 16 -2.54 -8.28 -7.44
N GLY A 17 -2.02 -9.51 -7.36
CA GLY A 17 -0.58 -9.78 -7.46
C GLY A 17 -0.04 -9.58 -8.87
N GLY A 18 -0.84 -9.86 -9.90
CA GLY A 18 -0.51 -9.51 -11.29
C GLY A 18 -0.38 -8.00 -11.49
N VAL A 19 -1.35 -7.23 -11.00
CA VAL A 19 -1.34 -5.76 -11.08
C VAL A 19 -0.16 -5.18 -10.30
N ARG A 20 0.15 -5.69 -9.09
CA ARG A 20 1.32 -5.29 -8.31
C ARG A 20 2.60 -5.39 -9.15
N ARG A 21 2.88 -6.56 -9.72
CA ARG A 21 4.10 -6.81 -10.52
C ARG A 21 4.26 -5.85 -11.71
N GLN A 22 3.15 -5.36 -12.27
CA GLN A 22 3.20 -4.44 -13.40
C GLN A 22 3.40 -2.98 -13.00
N LEU A 23 3.08 -2.62 -11.75
CA LEU A 23 3.04 -1.22 -11.32
C LEU A 23 4.06 -0.87 -10.23
N GLU A 24 4.65 -1.86 -9.55
CA GLU A 24 5.50 -1.61 -8.37
C GLU A 24 6.80 -0.83 -8.66
N ASP A 25 7.29 -0.85 -9.90
CA ASP A 25 8.48 -0.09 -10.31
C ASP A 25 8.19 1.40 -10.60
N GLY A 26 6.93 1.75 -10.89
CA GLY A 26 6.55 3.09 -11.36
C GLY A 26 5.58 3.84 -10.45
N PHE A 27 4.98 3.15 -9.48
CA PHE A 27 3.89 3.68 -8.66
C PHE A 27 4.10 3.37 -7.18
N ASP A 28 3.55 4.24 -6.34
CA ASP A 28 3.50 3.99 -4.90
C ASP A 28 2.27 3.14 -4.56
N LEU A 29 2.48 1.86 -4.25
CA LEU A 29 1.40 0.88 -4.05
C LEU A 29 1.02 0.75 -2.58
N ASN A 30 -0.28 0.78 -2.31
CA ASN A 30 -0.88 0.42 -1.02
C ASN A 30 -1.92 -0.68 -1.23
N ALA A 31 -2.08 -1.57 -0.25
CA ALA A 31 -3.06 -2.65 -0.30
C ALA A 31 -4.28 -2.37 0.60
N LEU A 32 -5.45 -2.83 0.18
CA LEU A 32 -6.62 -3.04 1.04
C LEU A 32 -6.97 -4.53 1.02
N ASN A 33 -6.65 -5.22 2.11
CA ASN A 33 -6.79 -6.67 2.20
C ASN A 33 -7.37 -7.13 3.55
N ARG A 34 -8.02 -8.30 3.57
CA ARG A 34 -8.46 -8.92 4.83
C ARG A 34 -7.31 -9.49 5.66
N ARG A 35 -6.22 -9.86 4.98
CA ARG A 35 -5.00 -10.44 5.56
C ARG A 35 -3.82 -9.54 5.21
N ASP A 36 -2.81 -9.57 6.07
CA ASP A 36 -1.59 -8.80 5.85
C ASP A 36 -0.83 -9.25 4.59
N ILE A 37 0.00 -8.36 4.05
CA ILE A 37 0.93 -8.64 2.95
C ILE A 37 2.33 -8.25 3.43
N PRO A 38 3.20 -9.22 3.74
CA PRO A 38 4.54 -8.93 4.23
C PRO A 38 5.33 -8.03 3.28
N GLY A 39 5.97 -7.01 3.85
CA GLY A 39 6.82 -6.06 3.12
C GLY A 39 6.06 -5.03 2.28
N MET A 40 4.73 -4.92 2.41
CA MET A 40 3.91 -3.94 1.69
C MET A 40 3.05 -3.11 2.64
N PRO A 41 2.84 -1.81 2.36
CA PRO A 41 1.79 -1.05 3.02
C PRO A 41 0.42 -1.71 2.80
N CYS A 42 -0.27 -2.05 3.88
CA CYS A 42 -1.53 -2.78 3.81
C CYS A 42 -2.53 -2.30 4.87
N HIS A 43 -3.60 -1.65 4.42
CA HIS A 43 -4.77 -1.42 5.25
C HIS A 43 -5.58 -2.70 5.40
N ARG A 44 -5.70 -3.19 6.63
CA ARG A 44 -6.37 -4.45 6.91
C ARG A 44 -7.84 -4.26 7.24
N ALA A 45 -8.71 -4.53 6.26
CA ALA A 45 -10.15 -4.47 6.46
C ALA A 45 -10.90 -5.37 5.47
N SER A 46 -12.18 -5.61 5.75
CA SER A 46 -13.11 -6.22 4.80
C SER A 46 -13.77 -5.14 3.96
N VAL A 47 -13.84 -5.34 2.64
CA VAL A 47 -14.58 -4.45 1.73
C VAL A 47 -16.09 -4.38 2.01
N ALA A 48 -16.61 -5.34 2.78
CA ALA A 48 -18.01 -5.33 3.23
C ALA A 48 -18.26 -4.37 4.42
N ALA A 49 -17.22 -3.79 5.02
CA ALA A 49 -17.33 -2.87 6.15
C ALA A 49 -16.91 -1.46 5.72
N LEU A 50 -17.87 -0.64 5.29
CA LEU A 50 -17.63 0.68 4.70
C LEU A 50 -16.74 1.57 5.59
N GLU A 51 -17.12 1.76 6.85
CA GLU A 51 -16.36 2.59 7.80
C GLU A 51 -14.92 2.09 7.98
N ALA A 52 -14.73 0.77 7.93
CA ALA A 52 -13.42 0.18 8.09
C ALA A 52 -12.53 0.37 6.85
N ILE A 53 -13.07 0.61 5.65
CA ILE A 53 -12.27 0.80 4.43
C ILE A 53 -11.99 2.26 4.09
N LEU A 54 -12.79 3.21 4.58
CA LEU A 54 -12.61 4.64 4.31
C LEU A 54 -11.17 5.15 4.56
N PRO A 55 -10.46 4.75 5.63
CA PRO A 55 -9.09 5.20 5.86
C PRO A 55 -8.12 4.83 4.73
N ALA A 56 -8.35 3.72 4.01
CA ALA A 56 -7.49 3.30 2.90
C ALA A 56 -7.54 4.27 1.70
N PHE A 57 -8.62 5.05 1.57
CA PHE A 57 -8.82 5.98 0.45
C PHE A 57 -8.28 7.39 0.71
N GLN A 58 -7.97 7.73 1.95
CA GLN A 58 -7.45 9.05 2.31
C GLN A 58 -5.94 9.19 2.06
N GLY A 59 -5.29 8.10 1.63
CA GLY A 59 -3.84 7.99 1.55
C GLY A 59 -3.24 7.83 2.94
N ASP A 60 -2.08 7.19 3.04
CA ASP A 60 -1.43 6.95 4.33
C ASP A 60 -0.97 8.29 4.97
N PRO A 61 -1.56 8.72 6.11
CA PRO A 61 -1.22 9.99 6.75
C PRO A 61 0.17 9.97 7.41
N TYR A 62 0.79 8.79 7.58
CA TYR A 62 2.10 8.66 8.23
C TYR A 62 3.29 8.78 7.28
N ARG A 63 3.07 8.97 5.97
CA ARG A 63 4.18 9.15 5.03
C ARG A 63 4.62 10.61 4.92
N ARG A 64 5.36 11.09 5.93
CA ARG A 64 6.49 12.02 5.68
C ARG A 64 7.77 11.25 5.94
N SER A 65 8.53 10.94 4.89
CA SER A 65 10.01 10.97 4.88
C SER A 65 10.58 10.24 3.64
N PRO A 66 11.67 10.76 3.04
CA PRO A 66 12.29 10.30 1.78
C PRO A 66 13.09 8.98 1.89
N PHE A 67 12.92 8.21 2.96
CA PHE A 67 13.74 7.05 3.25
C PHE A 67 13.20 5.74 2.64
N GLY A 68 13.12 5.74 1.30
CA GLY A 68 13.86 4.73 0.53
C GLY A 68 15.38 5.01 0.54
N GLU A 69 15.79 6.20 0.98
CA GLU A 69 17.10 6.45 1.57
C GLU A 69 17.31 5.53 2.80
N HIS A 70 18.51 4.97 2.91
CA HIS A 70 19.15 4.32 4.04
C HIS A 70 18.35 3.89 5.30
N GLN A 71 18.14 2.57 5.42
CA GLN A 71 18.48 1.93 6.69
C GLN A 71 19.92 2.30 7.06
N ARG A 72 20.15 2.58 8.35
CA ARG A 72 21.47 2.70 9.00
C ARG A 72 22.23 3.99 8.71
N GLN A 73 22.10 4.97 9.60
CA GLN A 73 23.27 5.51 10.31
C GLN A 73 22.84 6.46 11.44
N LEU A 74 23.14 5.99 12.66
CA LEU A 74 23.52 6.76 13.86
C LEU A 74 22.42 7.56 14.60
N GLY A 75 22.12 7.08 15.82
CA GLY A 75 21.28 7.73 16.83
C GLY A 75 20.75 6.72 17.83
#